data_AF-A0A661I886-F1
#
_entry.id   AF-A0A661I886-F1
#
_cell.length_a   1.000
_cell.length_b   1.000
_cell.length_c   1.000
_cell.angle_alpha   90.00
_cell.angle_beta   90.00
_cell.angle_gamma   90.00
#
_symmetry.space_group_name_H-M   'P 1'
#
loop_
_entity.id
_entity.type
_entity.pdbx_description
1 polymer ?
#
loop_
_entity_poly.entity_id
_entity_poly.type
_entity_poly.pdbx_seq_one_letter_code
_entity_poly.pdbx_strand_id
1 'polypeptide(L)'
;MRKKNMIILSAVALFALSGCGDAPESSSEAKVYSKTPTEVYQQSCKKCHGDNGEGNVKKKSPALNDRQAEELELDLYDVKNGGLNQSSGTEHDVMEHNMQKLLAKGYDYDPKAMAIYLEKSFYKMDAPKAAETATPATH
;
A
#
# COMPACT_ATOMS: atom_id res chain seq x y z
N MET A 1 50.38 -7.13 -18.89
CA MET A 1 49.64 -8.14 -19.67
C MET A 1 50.19 -9.54 -19.35
N ARG A 2 49.39 -10.44 -18.77
CA ARG A 2 49.45 -11.90 -18.98
C ARG A 2 48.09 -12.50 -18.59
N LYS A 3 47.28 -12.78 -19.62
CA LYS A 3 46.05 -13.58 -19.51
C LYS A 3 46.45 -15.01 -19.21
N LYS A 4 45.84 -15.64 -18.20
CA LYS A 4 45.74 -17.09 -18.11
C LYS A 4 44.28 -17.45 -18.01
N ASN A 5 43.73 -17.84 -19.16
CA ASN A 5 42.51 -18.62 -19.24
C ASN A 5 42.79 -19.97 -18.55
N MET A 6 41.97 -20.34 -17.58
CA MET A 6 41.75 -21.75 -17.27
C MET A 6 40.25 -22.02 -17.38
N ILE A 7 39.90 -22.63 -18.50
CA ILE A 7 38.66 -23.37 -18.66
C ILE A 7 38.86 -24.66 -17.87
N ILE A 8 38.03 -24.91 -16.85
CA ILE A 8 37.80 -26.26 -16.33
C ILE A 8 36.31 -26.55 -16.44
N LEU A 9 36.05 -27.62 -17.17
CA LEU A 9 34.78 -28.27 -17.45
C LEU A 9 34.13 -28.80 -16.17
N SER A 10 32.82 -28.57 -16.07
CA SER A 10 31.78 -29.48 -15.53
C SER A 10 32.05 -30.28 -14.24
N ALA A 11 31.24 -29.97 -13.22
CA ALA A 11 30.59 -31.00 -12.41
C ALA A 11 29.19 -30.51 -12.01
N VAL A 12 28.17 -31.04 -12.67
CA VAL A 12 26.78 -31.03 -12.21
C VAL A 12 26.75 -31.84 -10.91
N ALA A 13 26.53 -31.17 -9.78
CA ALA A 13 26.32 -31.83 -8.49
C ALA A 13 24.88 -31.58 -8.03
N LEU A 14 24.04 -32.57 -8.36
CA LEU A 14 22.96 -33.15 -7.56
C LEU A 14 22.13 -32.22 -6.66
N PHE A 15 20.88 -32.04 -7.07
CA PHE A 15 19.74 -31.77 -6.21
C PHE A 15 19.75 -32.70 -4.99
N ALA A 16 19.93 -32.16 -3.79
CA ALA A 16 19.53 -32.79 -2.55
C ALA A 16 18.23 -32.12 -2.08
N LEU A 17 17.09 -32.78 -2.35
CA LEU A 17 15.83 -32.49 -1.68
C LEU A 17 15.91 -33.03 -0.24
N SER A 18 16.34 -32.20 0.69
CA SER A 18 15.99 -32.32 2.11
C SER A 18 15.08 -31.16 2.45
N GLY A 19 13.78 -31.34 2.20
CA GLY A 19 12.73 -30.48 2.72
C GLY A 19 12.51 -30.75 4.20
N CYS A 20 13.05 -29.85 5.03
CA CYS A 20 12.32 -29.23 6.13
C CYS A 20 12.55 -27.73 5.92
N GLY A 21 11.57 -27.08 5.31
CA GLY A 21 11.61 -25.65 5.10
C GLY A 21 11.36 -24.95 6.42
N ASP A 22 12.41 -24.74 7.22
CA ASP A 22 12.52 -23.50 7.98
C ASP A 22 12.66 -22.39 6.95
N ALA A 23 11.52 -22.02 6.35
CA ALA A 23 11.43 -20.69 5.77
C ALA A 23 11.89 -19.75 6.87
N PRO A 24 12.85 -18.83 6.61
CA PRO A 24 13.01 -17.73 7.53
C PRO A 24 11.64 -17.07 7.58
N GLU A 25 10.93 -17.28 8.69
CA GLU A 25 9.83 -16.44 9.11
C GLU A 25 10.40 -15.04 8.99
N SER A 26 10.00 -14.35 7.91
CA SER A 26 10.37 -12.96 7.68
C SER A 26 9.57 -12.15 8.69
N SER A 27 9.94 -12.31 9.94
CA SER A 27 9.69 -11.41 11.03
C SER A 27 10.50 -10.17 10.70
N SER A 28 9.96 -9.32 9.82
CA SER A 28 10.37 -7.94 9.81
C SER A 28 10.20 -7.44 11.25
N GLU A 29 11.28 -6.98 11.87
CA GLU A 29 11.19 -6.31 13.16
C GLU A 29 10.05 -5.30 13.10
N ALA A 30 9.06 -5.49 13.98
CA ALA A 30 7.87 -4.66 14.01
C ALA A 30 8.29 -3.22 14.26
N LYS A 31 8.28 -2.39 13.22
CA LYS A 31 8.57 -0.97 13.32
C LYS A 31 7.64 -0.35 14.36
N VAL A 32 8.20 0.32 15.36
CA VAL A 32 7.43 1.06 16.35
C VAL A 32 7.03 2.41 15.78
N TYR A 33 5.72 2.71 15.78
CA TYR A 33 5.17 3.97 15.30
C TYR A 33 4.84 4.90 16.48
N SER A 34 5.15 6.19 16.35
CA SER A 34 4.95 7.18 17.42
C SER A 34 3.50 7.60 17.63
N LYS A 35 2.58 7.19 16.75
CA LYS A 35 1.15 7.51 16.80
C LYS A 35 0.31 6.31 16.45
N THR A 36 -0.86 6.23 17.08
CA THR A 36 -1.90 5.26 16.71
C THR A 36 -2.58 5.65 15.39
N PRO A 37 -3.21 4.70 14.69
CA PRO A 37 -4.03 4.99 13.51
C PRO A 37 -5.10 6.07 13.75
N THR A 38 -5.78 6.00 14.89
CA THR A 38 -6.80 6.98 15.26
C THR A 38 -6.21 8.39 15.39
N GLU A 39 -5.06 8.55 16.05
CA GLU A 39 -4.39 9.85 16.17
C GLU A 39 -3.96 10.41 14.82
N VAL A 40 -3.33 9.58 13.98
CA VAL A 40 -2.93 9.99 12.63
C VAL A 40 -4.15 10.43 11.84
N TYR A 41 -5.20 9.61 11.80
CA TYR A 41 -6.40 9.93 11.03
C TYR A 41 -7.05 11.23 11.48
N GLN A 42 -7.23 11.40 12.79
CA GLN A 42 -7.91 12.57 13.36
C GLN A 42 -7.09 13.86 13.20
N GLN A 43 -5.77 13.77 13.22
CA GLN A 43 -4.88 14.94 13.19
C GLN A 43 -4.46 15.34 11.77
N SER A 44 -4.42 14.40 10.82
CA SER A 44 -3.95 14.65 9.45
C SER A 44 -4.95 14.22 8.37
N CYS A 45 -5.33 12.94 8.30
CA CYS A 45 -6.01 12.35 7.14
C CYS A 45 -7.40 12.95 6.90
N LYS A 46 -8.19 13.13 7.97
CA LYS A 46 -9.58 13.60 7.87
C LYS A 46 -9.75 14.97 7.22
N LYS A 47 -8.70 15.80 7.27
CA LYS A 47 -8.69 17.13 6.62
C LYS A 47 -8.94 17.02 5.12
N CYS A 48 -8.56 15.91 4.50
CA CYS A 48 -8.74 15.63 3.09
C CYS A 48 -9.83 14.59 2.85
N HIS A 49 -9.85 13.50 3.63
CA HIS A 49 -10.75 12.38 3.42
C HIS A 49 -12.10 12.47 4.16
N GLY A 50 -12.37 13.56 4.87
CA GLY A 50 -13.61 13.73 5.64
C GLY A 50 -13.53 13.12 7.05
N ASP A 51 -14.51 13.41 7.90
CA ASP A 51 -14.51 12.94 9.29
C ASP A 51 -14.78 11.42 9.39
N ASN A 52 -15.45 10.84 8.38
CA ASN A 52 -15.80 9.43 8.29
C ASN A 52 -15.24 8.76 7.03
N GLY A 53 -14.20 9.31 6.42
CA GLY A 53 -13.58 8.74 5.23
C GLY A 53 -14.43 8.85 3.97
N GLU A 54 -15.43 9.73 3.94
CA GLU A 54 -16.35 9.92 2.81
C GLU A 54 -15.70 10.57 1.57
N GLY A 55 -14.44 10.98 1.68
CA GLY A 55 -13.73 11.69 0.64
C GLY A 55 -14.14 13.16 0.53
N ASN A 56 -13.49 13.88 -0.37
CA ASN A 56 -13.78 15.29 -0.60
C ASN A 56 -13.51 15.67 -2.05
N VAL A 57 -14.59 15.86 -2.82
CA VAL A 57 -14.54 16.23 -4.24
C VAL A 57 -13.76 17.53 -4.47
N LYS A 58 -13.93 18.54 -3.60
CA LYS A 58 -13.22 19.83 -3.73
C LYS A 58 -11.70 19.69 -3.55
N LYS A 59 -11.27 18.66 -2.81
CA LYS A 59 -9.85 18.34 -2.57
C LYS A 59 -9.34 17.20 -3.45
N LYS A 60 -10.17 16.69 -4.37
CA LYS A 60 -9.88 15.48 -5.17
C LYS A 60 -9.41 14.31 -4.32
N SER A 61 -9.90 14.21 -3.08
CA SER A 61 -9.52 13.15 -2.15
C SER A 61 -10.56 12.03 -2.25
N PRO A 62 -10.16 10.78 -2.57
CA PRO A 62 -11.09 9.68 -2.72
C PRO A 62 -11.72 9.31 -1.37
N ALA A 63 -12.87 8.62 -1.45
CA ALA A 63 -13.43 7.94 -0.30
C ALA A 63 -12.50 6.81 0.15
N LEU A 64 -12.48 6.58 1.45
CA LEU A 64 -11.79 5.46 2.12
C LEU A 64 -12.79 4.52 2.78
N ASN A 65 -14.05 4.94 2.93
CA ASN A 65 -15.09 4.23 3.66
C ASN A 65 -15.96 3.31 2.79
N ASP A 66 -15.66 3.23 1.49
CA ASP A 66 -16.27 2.32 0.51
C ASP A 66 -15.37 1.11 0.22
N ARG A 67 -14.26 0.95 0.93
CA ARG A 67 -13.25 -0.09 0.68
C ARG A 67 -12.90 -0.89 1.92
N GLN A 68 -12.56 -2.15 1.71
CA GLN A 68 -12.17 -3.09 2.75
C GLN A 68 -10.71 -2.91 3.16
N ALA A 69 -10.34 -3.45 4.33
CA ALA A 69 -9.00 -3.29 4.87
C ALA A 69 -7.91 -3.86 3.94
N GLU A 70 -8.17 -4.96 3.22
CA GLU A 70 -7.17 -5.56 2.33
C GLU A 70 -6.79 -4.61 1.17
N GLU A 71 -7.78 -3.99 0.54
CA GLU A 71 -7.56 -3.00 -0.53
C GLU A 71 -6.94 -1.70 0.03
N LEU A 72 -7.38 -1.25 1.20
CA LEU A 72 -6.82 -0.08 1.86
C LEU A 72 -5.36 -0.29 2.24
N GLU A 73 -4.97 -1.47 2.73
CA GLU A 73 -3.59 -1.76 3.12
C GLU A 73 -2.65 -1.62 1.93
N LEU A 74 -3.03 -2.18 0.77
CA LEU A 74 -2.24 -2.11 -0.46
C LEU A 74 -2.03 -0.67 -0.93
N ASP A 75 -3.11 0.11 -1.02
CA ASP A 75 -3.02 1.50 -1.47
C ASP A 75 -2.27 2.39 -0.47
N LEU A 76 -2.50 2.20 0.83
CA LEU A 76 -1.82 2.96 1.87
C LEU A 76 -0.32 2.63 1.87
N TYR A 77 0.05 1.37 1.68
CA TYR A 77 1.43 0.96 1.53
C TYR A 77 2.06 1.58 0.28
N ASP A 78 1.36 1.54 -0.83
CA ASP A 78 1.84 2.02 -2.13
C ASP A 78 2.08 3.55 -2.12
N VAL A 79 1.09 4.33 -1.70
CA VAL A 79 1.17 5.79 -1.57
C VAL A 79 2.23 6.22 -0.55
N LYS A 80 2.44 5.43 0.51
CA LYS A 80 3.43 5.70 1.54
C LYS A 80 4.86 5.43 1.08
N ASN A 81 5.07 4.40 0.27
CA ASN A 81 6.40 3.94 -0.12
C ASN A 81 6.84 4.39 -1.52
N GLY A 82 6.00 5.16 -2.20
CA GLY A 82 6.35 5.79 -3.47
C GLY A 82 6.10 4.94 -4.70
N GLY A 83 5.01 4.17 -4.70
CA GLY A 83 4.55 3.44 -5.89
C GLY A 83 5.39 2.19 -6.19
N LEU A 84 5.03 1.04 -5.60
CA LEU A 84 5.44 -0.26 -6.16
C LEU A 84 4.50 -0.68 -7.29
N ASN A 85 3.29 -0.13 -7.32
CA ASN A 85 2.25 -0.46 -8.27
C ASN A 85 1.72 0.79 -8.97
N GLN A 86 1.30 0.61 -10.22
CA GLN A 86 0.54 1.60 -10.97
C GLN A 86 -0.85 1.72 -10.34
N SER A 87 -0.99 2.44 -9.23
CA SER A 87 -2.30 2.70 -8.63
C SER A 87 -3.21 3.35 -9.67
N SER A 88 -4.42 2.82 -9.82
CA SER A 88 -5.38 3.17 -10.88
C SER A 88 -6.02 4.56 -10.72
N GLY A 89 -5.52 5.39 -9.81
CA GLY A 89 -6.02 6.75 -9.57
C GLY A 89 -5.29 7.77 -10.45
N THR A 90 -6.05 8.65 -11.11
CA THR A 90 -5.53 9.74 -11.97
C THR A 90 -4.67 10.78 -11.24
N GLU A 91 -4.48 10.66 -9.93
CA GLU A 91 -3.82 11.64 -9.06
C GLU A 91 -2.89 10.97 -8.01
N HIS A 92 -2.39 9.76 -8.32
CA HIS A 92 -1.52 8.99 -7.40
C HIS A 92 -0.26 9.77 -6.99
N ASP A 93 0.44 10.39 -7.93
CA ASP A 93 1.62 11.23 -7.66
C ASP A 93 1.35 12.35 -6.64
N VAL A 94 0.15 12.95 -6.70
CA VAL A 94 -0.25 14.02 -5.78
C VAL A 94 -0.47 13.46 -4.38
N MET A 95 -1.09 12.28 -4.29
CA MET A 95 -1.32 11.60 -3.02
C MET A 95 0.00 11.13 -2.39
N GLU A 96 0.89 10.55 -3.18
CA GLU A 96 2.23 10.17 -2.75
C GLU A 96 2.97 11.37 -2.17
N HIS A 97 3.08 12.47 -2.92
CA HIS A 97 3.74 13.69 -2.44
C HIS A 97 3.15 14.23 -1.15
N ASN A 98 1.81 14.24 -1.03
CA ASN A 98 1.13 14.67 0.18
C ASN A 98 1.41 13.71 1.35
N MET A 99 1.46 12.41 1.09
CA MET A 99 1.82 11.42 2.08
C MET A 99 3.24 11.63 2.59
N GLN A 100 4.23 11.83 1.71
CA GLN A 100 5.60 12.12 2.12
C GLN A 100 5.70 13.34 3.03
N LYS A 101 4.90 14.38 2.77
CA LYS A 101 4.80 15.56 3.65
C LYS A 101 4.19 15.25 5.02
N LEU A 102 3.25 14.30 5.10
CA LEU A 102 2.69 13.85 6.38
C LEU A 102 3.70 13.02 7.17
N LEU A 103 4.42 12.12 6.50
CA LEU A 103 5.49 11.32 7.11
C LEU A 103 6.58 12.24 7.69
N ALA A 104 7.02 13.24 6.93
CA ALA A 104 8.00 14.24 7.38
C ALA A 104 7.52 15.08 8.59
N LYS A 105 6.20 15.17 8.81
CA LYS A 105 5.59 15.85 9.97
C LYS A 105 5.35 14.92 11.16
N GLY A 106 5.79 13.66 11.10
CA GLY A 106 5.65 12.69 12.18
C GLY A 106 4.29 11.99 12.22
N TYR A 107 3.57 11.96 11.09
CA TYR A 107 2.34 11.17 10.92
C TYR A 107 2.62 9.83 10.23
N ASP A 108 3.75 9.18 10.56
CA ASP A 108 4.02 7.81 10.09
C ASP A 108 3.11 6.81 10.81
N TYR A 109 2.72 5.75 10.11
CA TYR A 109 1.79 4.72 10.59
C TYR A 109 2.06 3.37 9.92
N ASP A 110 1.58 2.31 10.55
CA ASP A 110 1.51 0.97 9.98
C ASP A 110 0.34 0.88 8.98
N PRO A 111 0.58 0.58 7.68
CA PRO A 111 -0.48 0.54 6.67
C PRO A 111 -1.61 -0.43 7.02
N LYS A 112 -1.27 -1.62 7.53
CA LYS A 112 -2.24 -2.65 7.92
C LYS A 112 -3.11 -2.20 9.08
N ALA A 113 -2.51 -1.68 10.15
CA ALA A 113 -3.24 -1.18 11.31
C ALA A 113 -4.14 0.01 10.93
N MET A 114 -3.68 0.88 10.02
CA MET A 114 -4.50 1.98 9.50
C MET A 114 -5.68 1.48 8.69
N ALA A 115 -5.46 0.52 7.79
CA ALA A 115 -6.53 -0.07 6.98
C ALA A 115 -7.61 -0.74 7.84
N ILE A 116 -7.20 -1.54 8.83
CA ILE A 116 -8.12 -2.18 9.79
C ILE A 116 -8.89 -1.12 10.59
N TYR A 117 -8.23 -0.04 11.00
CA TYR A 117 -8.90 1.05 11.71
C TYR A 117 -9.95 1.73 10.83
N LEU A 118 -9.61 2.06 9.58
CA LEU A 118 -10.52 2.70 8.63
C LEU A 118 -11.75 1.83 8.36
N GLU A 119 -11.53 0.54 8.09
CA GLU A 119 -12.62 -0.39 7.84
C GLU A 119 -13.54 -0.51 9.05
N LYS A 120 -12.99 -0.80 10.23
CA LYS A 120 -13.79 -0.96 11.47
C LYS A 120 -14.52 0.30 11.88
N SER A 121 -13.95 1.47 11.59
CA SER A 121 -14.51 2.75 12.03
C SER A 121 -15.56 3.27 11.07
N PHE A 122 -15.37 3.06 9.76
CA PHE A 122 -16.08 3.83 8.75
C PHE A 122 -16.68 3.01 7.62
N TYR A 123 -16.24 1.76 7.40
CA TYR A 123 -16.67 1.00 6.24
C TYR A 123 -18.18 0.87 6.17
N LYS A 124 -18.72 1.28 5.03
CA LYS A 124 -20.09 1.05 4.63
C LYS A 124 -20.03 0.06 3.48
N MET A 125 -20.66 -1.09 3.65
CA MET A 125 -20.95 -1.92 2.49
C MET A 125 -21.92 -1.15 1.61
N ASP A 126 -21.42 -0.54 0.55
CA ASP A 126 -22.28 -0.12 -0.54
C ASP A 126 -22.78 -1.36 -1.27
N ALA A 127 -24.07 -1.34 -1.64
CA ALA A 127 -24.62 -2.29 -2.61
C ALA A 127 -23.74 -2.25 -3.88
N PRO A 128 -23.53 -3.38 -4.58
CA PRO A 128 -22.53 -3.50 -5.63
C PRO A 128 -22.63 -2.30 -6.58
N LYS A 129 -21.56 -1.51 -6.63
CA LYS A 129 -21.40 -0.38 -7.54
C LYS A 129 -21.67 -0.95 -8.93
N ALA A 130 -22.85 -0.64 -9.47
CA ALA A 130 -23.24 -1.07 -10.80
C ALA A 130 -22.05 -0.79 -11.71
N ALA A 131 -21.51 -1.86 -12.30
CA ALA A 131 -20.32 -1.83 -13.12
C ALA A 131 -20.35 -0.56 -13.95
N GLU A 132 -19.37 0.31 -13.72
CA GLU A 132 -19.19 1.57 -14.42
C GLU A 132 -19.32 1.24 -15.90
N THR A 133 -20.47 1.58 -16.47
CA THR A 133 -20.84 1.16 -17.81
C THR A 133 -19.82 1.80 -18.72
N ALA A 134 -18.94 0.98 -19.27
CA ALA A 134 -18.08 1.34 -20.37
C ALA A 134 -18.98 1.88 -21.47
N THR A 135 -19.08 3.21 -21.56
CA THR A 135 -19.71 3.87 -22.69
C THR A 135 -18.85 3.52 -23.90
N PRO A 136 -19.35 2.77 -24.90
CA PRO A 136 -18.55 2.52 -26.08
C PRO A 136 -18.38 3.85 -26.80
N ALA A 137 -17.13 4.28 -26.97
CA ALA A 137 -16.79 5.38 -27.83
C ALA A 137 -17.28 5.03 -29.25
N THR A 138 -18.29 5.75 -29.73
CA THR A 138 -18.70 5.69 -31.14
C THR A 138 -17.71 6.49 -31.97
N HIS A 139 -17.07 5.81 -32.91
CA HIS A 139 -16.31 6.39 -34.02
C HIS A 139 -17.19 7.21 -34.96
#